data_AF-A0A437STA6-F1
#
_entry.id   AF-A0A437STA6-F1
#
_cell.length_a   1.000
_cell.length_b   1.000
_cell.length_c   1.000
_cell.angle_alpha   90.00
_cell.angle_beta   90.00
_cell.angle_gamma   90.00
#
_symmetry.space_group_name_H-M   'P 1'
#
loop_
_entity.id
_entity.type
_entity.pdbx_description
1 polymer ?
#
loop_
_entity_poly.entity_id
_entity_poly.type
_entity_poly.pdbx_seq_one_letter_code
_entity_poly.pdbx_strand_id
1 'polypeptide(L)' 'ERAVKSLVMGRKNWLFSQSFKGATASGIILSLIETAKRNGLDSEKYLNYLLQKLPNEEILNLETLEAYLPWQESIQVNCK' A
#
# COMPACT_ATOMS: atom_id res chain seq x y z
N GLU A 1 6.62 11.21 -14.99
CA GLU A 1 6.56 10.25 -16.12
C GLU A 1 6.91 8.79 -15.78
N ARG A 2 7.98 8.50 -14.99
CA ARG A 2 8.42 7.11 -14.75
C ARG A 2 7.47 6.21 -13.94
N ALA A 3 6.69 6.75 -12.99
CA ALA A 3 5.80 5.95 -12.14
C ALA A 3 4.63 5.29 -12.89
N VAL A 4 4.19 5.88 -14.00
CA VAL A 4 3.12 5.30 -14.84
C VAL A 4 3.63 4.09 -15.64
N LYS A 5 4.94 4.00 -15.88
CA LYS A 5 5.54 2.93 -16.69
C LYS A 5 5.37 1.56 -16.06
N SER A 6 5.53 1.43 -14.75
CA SER A 6 5.32 0.14 -14.04
C SER A 6 3.85 -0.29 -14.09
N LEU A 7 2.93 0.66 -13.98
CA LEU A 7 1.48 0.47 -14.08
C LEU A 7 1.08 -0.04 -15.47
N VAL A 8 1.64 0.58 -16.52
CA VAL A 8 1.39 0.19 -17.92
C VAL A 8 1.96 -1.20 -18.23
N MET A 9 3.14 -1.54 -17.71
CA MET A 9 3.74 -2.87 -17.90
C MET A 9 3.01 -3.98 -17.12
N GLY A 10 2.47 -3.67 -15.94
CA GLY A 10 1.75 -4.62 -15.08
C GLY A 10 0.31 -4.92 -15.51
N ARG A 11 -0.32 -4.08 -16.34
CA ARG A 11 -1.72 -4.22 -16.77
C ARG A 11 -2.09 -5.59 -17.34
N LYS A 12 -1.15 -6.30 -17.98
CA LYS A 12 -1.41 -7.66 -18.50
C LYS A 12 -1.42 -8.74 -17.41
N ASN A 13 -0.78 -8.48 -16.26
CA ASN A 13 -0.68 -9.39 -15.12
C ASN A 13 -1.59 -9.00 -13.94
N TRP A 14 -2.30 -7.87 -14.02
CA TRP A 14 -3.20 -7.42 -12.95
C TRP A 14 -4.61 -7.91 -13.22
N LEU A 15 -5.03 -8.94 -12.47
CA LEU A 15 -6.33 -9.61 -12.63
C LEU A 15 -7.55 -8.68 -12.65
N PHE A 16 -7.44 -7.46 -12.09
CA PHE A 16 -8.57 -6.53 -11.97
C PHE A 16 -8.39 -5.20 -12.71
N SER A 17 -7.33 -5.02 -13.52
CA SER A 17 -7.02 -3.72 -14.13
C SER A 17 -8.00 -3.24 -15.20
N GLN A 18 -8.98 -4.07 -15.60
CA GLN A 18 -9.97 -3.77 -16.64
C GLN A 18 -11.28 -3.18 -16.10
N SER A 19 -11.55 -3.34 -14.80
CA SER A 19 -12.76 -2.77 -14.18
C SER A 19 -12.44 -1.42 -13.52
N PHE A 20 -13.41 -0.51 -13.45
CA PHE A 20 -13.22 0.77 -12.75
C PHE A 20 -12.82 0.56 -11.27
N LYS A 21 -13.52 -0.35 -10.57
CA LYS A 21 -13.22 -0.71 -9.18
C LYS A 21 -11.78 -1.24 -9.03
N GLY A 22 -11.34 -2.10 -9.94
CA GLY A 22 -9.99 -2.66 -9.89
C GLY A 22 -8.91 -1.67 -10.32
N ALA A 23 -9.21 -0.72 -11.22
CA ALA A 23 -8.33 0.40 -11.53
C ALA A 23 -8.14 1.30 -10.30
N THR A 24 -9.21 1.61 -9.57
CA THR A 24 -9.14 2.37 -8.31
C THR A 24 -8.32 1.63 -7.26
N ALA A 25 -8.59 0.34 -7.03
CA ALA A 25 -7.81 -0.47 -6.09
C ALA A 25 -6.32 -0.53 -6.46
N SER A 26 -6.01 -0.69 -7.75
CA SER A 26 -4.63 -0.68 -8.24
C SER A 26 -3.94 0.68 -8.00
N GLY A 27 -4.66 1.78 -8.20
CA GLY A 27 -4.16 3.13 -7.90
C GLY A 27 -3.84 3.33 -6.42
N ILE A 28 -4.69 2.80 -5.53
CA ILE A 28 -4.46 2.83 -4.08
C ILE A 28 -3.22 2.02 -3.71
N ILE A 29 -3.10 0.78 -4.17
CA ILE A 29 -1.94 -0.09 -3.87
C ILE A 29 -0.64 0.57 -4.34
N LEU A 30 -0.60 1.12 -5.55
CA LEU A 30 0.59 1.82 -6.04
C LEU A 30 0.93 3.06 -5.22
N SER A 31 -0.09 3.81 -4.78
CA SER A 31 0.13 4.98 -3.92
C SER A 31 0.76 4.56 -2.59
N LEU A 32 0.31 3.45 -2.00
CA LEU A 32 0.91 2.88 -0.78
C LEU A 32 2.36 2.42 -1.02
N ILE A 33 2.63 1.73 -2.13
CA ILE A 33 4.00 1.29 -2.49
C ILE A 33 4.93 2.49 -2.62
N GLU A 34 4.53 3.53 -3.35
CA GLU A 34 5.36 4.71 -3.55
C GLU A 34 5.54 5.49 -2.25
N THR A 35 4.53 5.49 -1.37
CA THR A 35 4.64 6.11 -0.04
C THR A 35 5.63 5.33 0.84
N ALA A 36 5.57 3.99 0.85
CA ALA A 36 6.51 3.15 1.59
C ALA A 36 7.96 3.39 1.13
N LYS A 37 8.19 3.39 -0.18
CA LYS A 37 9.52 3.68 -0.76
C LYS A 37 10.04 5.06 -0.37
N ARG A 38 9.20 6.09 -0.40
CA ARG A 38 9.57 7.45 0.02
C ARG A 38 9.95 7.54 1.49
N ASN A 39 9.41 6.66 2.32
CA ASN A 39 9.73 6.54 3.76
C ASN A 39 10.86 5.53 4.04
N GLY A 40 11.53 5.00 3.01
CA GLY A 40 12.65 4.07 3.16
C GLY A 40 12.24 2.68 3.65
N LEU A 41 10.97 2.30 3.49
CA LEU A 41 10.43 1.00 3.89
C LEU A 41 10.48 0.00 2.73
N ASP A 42 10.58 -1.28 3.07
CA ASP A 42 10.27 -2.37 2.15
C ASP A 42 8.77 -2.38 1.85
N SER A 43 8.44 -2.13 0.58
CA SER A 43 7.05 -1.99 0.15
C SER A 43 6.24 -3.29 0.25
N GLU A 44 6.89 -4.46 0.12
CA GLU A 44 6.20 -5.74 0.23
C GLU A 44 5.84 -6.01 1.69
N LYS A 45 6.80 -5.86 2.61
CA LYS A 45 6.57 -6.01 4.05
C LYS A 45 5.51 -5.05 4.55
N TYR A 46 5.58 -3.78 4.14
CA TYR A 46 4.61 -2.78 4.56
C TYR A 46 3.19 -3.12 4.09
N LEU A 47 3.02 -3.49 2.81
CA LEU A 47 1.71 -3.93 2.31
C LEU A 47 1.20 -5.17 3.04
N ASN A 48 2.07 -6.15 3.27
CA ASN A 48 1.70 -7.37 3.98
C ASN A 48 1.25 -7.07 5.42
N TYR A 49 1.98 -6.19 6.11
CA TYR A 49 1.62 -5.73 7.45
C TYR A 49 0.23 -5.07 7.47
N LEU A 50 -0.02 -4.14 6.55
CA LEU A 50 -1.32 -3.47 6.44
C LEU A 50 -2.45 -4.48 6.17
N LEU A 51 -2.28 -5.36 5.19
CA LEU A 51 -3.29 -6.34 4.80
C LEU A 51 -3.52 -7.42 5.87
N GLN A 52 -2.55 -7.68 6.74
CA GLN A 52 -2.73 -8.59 7.88
C GLN A 52 -3.35 -7.91 9.09
N LYS A 53 -3.02 -6.65 9.37
CA LYS A 53 -3.41 -6.01 10.63
C LYS A 53 -4.71 -5.21 10.52
N LEU A 54 -4.87 -4.40 9.47
CA LEU A 54 -6.05 -3.56 9.29
C LEU A 54 -7.39 -4.32 9.27
N PRO A 55 -7.55 -5.48 8.60
CA PRO A 55 -8.84 -6.17 8.61
C PRO A 55 -9.18 -6.83 9.95
N ASN A 56 -8.21 -6.93 10.87
CA ASN A 56 -8.42 -7.48 12.21
C ASN A 56 -8.72 -6.40 13.26
N GLU A 57 -8.69 -5.12 12.89
CA GLU A 57 -9.09 -4.03 13.78
C GLU A 57 -10.61 -3.97 13.91
N GLU A 58 -11.11 -3.93 15.15
CA GLU A 58 -12.55 -3.81 15.41
C GLU A 58 -13.13 -2.47 14.95
N ILE A 59 -12.31 -1.41 14.99
CA ILE A 59 -12.74 -0.04 14.68
C ILE A 59 -11.67 0.66 13.82
N LEU A 60 -12.03 0.95 12.57
CA LEU A 60 -11.23 1.76 11.65
C LEU A 60 -11.54 3.25 11.85
N ASN A 61 -10.98 3.84 12.91
CA ASN A 61 -11.00 5.28 13.17
C ASN A 61 -9.69 5.95 12.71
N LEU A 62 -9.71 7.29 12.63
CA LEU A 62 -8.54 8.08 12.24
C LEU A 62 -7.35 7.81 13.17
N GLU A 63 -7.56 7.83 14.49
CA GLU A 63 -6.52 7.52 15.49
C GLU A 63 -5.93 6.12 15.30
N THR A 64 -6.77 5.11 15.03
CA THR A 64 -6.29 3.76 14.76
C THR A 64 -5.43 3.72 13.50
N LEU A 65 -5.85 4.41 12.43
CA LEU A 65 -5.07 4.49 11.19
C LEU A 65 -3.73 5.21 11.37
N GLU A 66 -3.63 6.20 12.26
CA GLU A 66 -2.38 6.92 12.51
C GLU A 66 -1.24 6.01 12.97
N ALA A 67 -1.56 4.93 13.69
CA ALA A 67 -0.59 3.92 14.11
C ALA A 67 -0.02 3.09 12.95
N TYR A 68 -0.71 3.05 11.80
CA TYR A 68 -0.33 2.30 10.61
C TYR A 68 0.42 3.14 9.56
N LEU A 69 0.62 4.43 9.84
CA LEU A 69 1.30 5.34 8.94
C LEU A 69 2.80 5.01 8.81
N PRO A 70 3.39 5.23 7.63
CA PRO A 70 4.72 4.72 7.32
C PRO A 70 5.85 5.42 8.09
N TRP A 71 5.59 6.55 8.73
CA TRP A 71 6.56 7.27 9.58
C TRP A 71 6.51 6.84 11.05
N GLN A 72 5.60 5.95 11.44
CA GLN A 72 5.56 5.43 12.81
C GLN A 72 6.77 4.55 13.12
N GLU A 73 7.30 4.68 14.33
CA GLU A 73 8.51 3.96 14.76
C GLU A 73 8.31 2.44 14.72
N SER A 74 7.14 1.96 15.13
CA SER A 74 6.76 0.54 15.08
C SER A 74 6.84 -0.01 13.65
N ILE A 75 6.34 0.73 12.67
CA ILE A 75 6.36 0.33 11.25
C ILE A 75 7.79 0.36 10.71
N GLN A 76 8.55 1.41 11.04
CA GLN A 76 9.94 1.57 10.63
C GLN A 76 10.85 0.45 11.13
N VAL A 77 10.59 -0.09 12.32
CA VAL A 77 11.33 -1.25 12.85
C VAL A 77 10.94 -2.55 12.14
N ASN A 78 9.64 -2.76 11.89
CA ASN A 78 9.13 -4.02 11.35
C ASN A 78 9.27 -4.14 9.81
N CYS A 79 9.25 -3.02 9.10
CA CYS A 79 9.13 -2.97 7.64
C CYS A 79 10.34 -2.32 6.93
N LYS A 80 11.50 -2.21 7.60
CA LYS A 80 12.77 -1.86 6.95
C LYS A 80 13.39 -3.00 6.15
#